data_AF-A0A1H1V5X2-F1
#
_entry.id   AF-A0A1H1V5X2-F1
#
_cell.length_a   1.000
_cell.length_b   1.000
_cell.length_c   1.000
_cell.angle_alpha   90.00
_cell.angle_beta   90.00
_cell.angle_gamma   90.00
#
_symmetry.space_group_name_H-M   'P 1'
#
loop_
_entity.id
_entity.type
_entity.pdbx_description
1 polymer ?
#
loop_
_entity_poly.entity_id
_entity_poly.type
_entity_poly.pdbx_seq_one_letter_code
_entity_poly.pdbx_strand_id
1 'polypeptide(L)'
;MAQYASDTSKYITLTDEPGAEHWKKLYGIGSTVPVSGIYRCRGCGDEITSNKDDPFPPQNKHQHANPKTEIWWELIVKTQTTGSGR
;
A
#
# COMPACT_ATOMS: atom_id res chain seq x y z
N MET A 1 9.21 5.81 3.74
CA MET A 1 8.33 5.42 4.86
C MET A 1 7.28 6.50 4.99
N ALA A 2 6.00 6.13 5.00
CA ALA A 2 4.88 7.05 5.11
C ALA A 2 5.01 7.89 6.39
N GLN A 3 4.84 9.20 6.23
CA GLN A 3 4.92 10.16 7.32
C GLN A 3 3.56 10.81 7.52
N TYR A 4 3.26 11.17 8.77
CA TYR A 4 2.14 12.02 9.12
C TYR A 4 2.63 13.15 10.02
N ALA A 5 2.00 14.30 9.93
CA ALA A 5 2.29 15.43 10.80
C ALA A 5 1.44 15.37 12.07
N SER A 6 1.95 15.89 13.18
CA SER A 6 1.28 15.84 14.49
C SER A 6 -0.15 16.39 14.45
N ASP A 7 -0.36 17.52 13.77
CA ASP A 7 -1.65 18.18 13.60
C ASP A 7 -2.65 17.38 12.74
N THR A 8 -2.13 16.50 11.87
CA THR A 8 -2.94 15.62 11.00
C THR A 8 -3.20 14.24 11.58
N SER A 9 -2.56 13.88 12.70
CA SER A 9 -2.69 12.56 13.33
C SER A 9 -4.14 12.16 13.63
N LYS A 10 -5.02 13.14 13.93
CA LYS A 10 -6.47 12.95 14.17
C LYS A 10 -7.24 12.33 12.99
N TYR A 11 -6.67 12.32 11.79
CA TYR A 11 -7.28 11.73 10.59
C TYR A 11 -6.80 10.29 10.32
N ILE A 12 -5.86 9.79 11.12
CA ILE A 12 -5.30 8.44 10.98
C ILE A 12 -5.69 7.66 12.23
N THR A 13 -6.22 6.46 12.04
CA THR A 13 -6.65 5.60 13.14
C THR A 13 -5.99 4.24 12.99
N LEU A 14 -5.56 3.67 14.13
CA LEU A 14 -5.12 2.29 14.17
C LEU A 14 -6.34 1.40 13.92
N THR A 15 -6.17 0.37 13.09
CA THR A 15 -7.25 -0.58 12.80
C THR A 15 -7.40 -1.58 13.94
N ASP A 16 -8.65 -1.91 14.31
CA ASP A 16 -8.97 -3.01 15.24
C ASP A 16 -8.91 -4.39 14.55
N GLU A 17 -8.72 -4.42 13.23
CA GLU A 17 -8.71 -5.63 12.41
C GLU A 17 -7.35 -5.89 11.73
N PRO A 18 -6.21 -5.92 12.46
CA PRO A 18 -4.91 -6.25 11.86
C PRO A 18 -4.87 -7.70 11.34
N GLY A 19 -5.85 -8.52 11.71
CA GLY A 19 -6.01 -9.90 11.27
C GLY A 19 -6.50 -10.05 9.83
N ALA A 20 -7.07 -9.00 9.21
CA ALA A 20 -7.69 -9.10 7.90
C ALA A 20 -6.68 -9.46 6.80
N GLU A 21 -7.11 -10.26 5.82
CA GLU A 21 -6.20 -10.85 4.82
C GLU A 21 -5.40 -9.81 4.03
N HIS A 22 -5.98 -8.64 3.78
CA HIS A 22 -5.33 -7.56 3.02
C HIS A 22 -4.10 -6.97 3.72
N TRP A 23 -3.95 -7.15 5.04
CA TRP A 23 -2.75 -6.74 5.78
C TRP A 23 -1.64 -7.78 5.77
N LYS A 24 -1.97 -9.06 5.56
CA LYS A 24 -1.03 -10.19 5.69
C LYS A 24 -0.52 -10.71 4.35
N LYS A 25 -1.27 -10.45 3.27
CA LYS A 25 -0.97 -10.95 1.94
C LYS A 25 0.06 -10.06 1.23
N LEU A 26 0.96 -10.71 0.50
CA LEU A 26 1.87 -10.07 -0.44
C LEU A 26 1.26 -10.12 -1.84
N TYR A 27 1.35 -9.02 -2.56
CA TYR A 27 0.79 -8.88 -3.90
C TYR A 27 1.91 -8.69 -4.92
N GLY A 28 1.84 -9.45 -6.01
CA GLY A 28 2.79 -9.31 -7.11
C GLY A 28 2.45 -8.12 -8.01
N ILE A 29 3.38 -7.80 -8.91
CA ILE A 29 3.16 -6.82 -9.99
C ILE A 29 1.89 -7.16 -10.80
N GLY A 30 1.17 -6.13 -11.23
CA GLY A 30 -0.06 -6.29 -12.02
C GLY A 30 -1.23 -6.99 -11.31
N SER A 31 -1.07 -7.42 -10.06
CA SER A 31 -2.20 -7.96 -9.28
C SER A 31 -3.22 -6.84 -9.04
N THR A 32 -4.51 -7.19 -9.00
CA THR A 32 -5.55 -6.24 -8.63
C THR A 32 -5.38 -5.82 -7.16
N VAL A 33 -5.42 -4.52 -6.92
CA VAL A 33 -5.29 -3.92 -5.60
C VAL A 33 -6.58 -4.20 -4.80
N PRO A 34 -6.50 -4.89 -3.65
CA PRO A 34 -7.69 -5.30 -2.89
C PRO A 34 -8.37 -4.14 -2.13
N VAL A 35 -7.61 -3.14 -1.71
CA VAL A 35 -8.07 -1.95 -0.98
C VAL A 35 -7.19 -0.75 -1.33
N SER A 36 -7.75 0.46 -1.39
CA SER A 36 -6.95 1.65 -1.63
C SER A 36 -6.03 1.93 -0.44
N GLY A 37 -4.79 2.33 -0.70
CA GLY A 37 -3.82 2.55 0.37
C GLY A 37 -2.40 2.86 -0.06
N ILE A 38 -1.52 2.87 0.93
CA ILE A 38 -0.06 2.91 0.76
C ILE A 38 0.45 1.48 0.92
N TYR A 39 1.19 1.03 -0.08
CA TYR A 39 1.82 -0.28 -0.13
C TYR A 39 3.33 -0.13 -0.14
N ARG A 40 4.03 -0.98 0.63
CA ARG A 40 5.48 -1.04 0.73
C ARG A 40 6.02 -2.24 -0.02
N CYS A 41 7.09 -2.06 -0.78
CA CYS A 41 7.82 -3.14 -1.40
C CYS A 41 8.65 -3.89 -0.34
N ARG A 42 8.48 -5.22 -0.22
CA ARG A 42 9.31 -6.04 0.67
C ARG A 42 10.76 -6.12 0.22
N GLY A 43 11.02 -5.95 -1.08
CA GLY A 43 12.35 -6.07 -1.68
C GLY A 43 13.26 -4.85 -1.47
N CYS A 44 12.77 -3.64 -1.77
CA CYS A 44 13.56 -2.40 -1.64
C CYS A 44 13.10 -1.47 -0.50
N GLY A 45 11.89 -1.65 0.03
CA GLY A 45 11.33 -0.80 1.07
C GLY A 45 10.66 0.47 0.59
N ASP A 46 10.66 0.76 -0.71
CA ASP A 46 9.93 1.90 -1.29
C ASP A 46 8.42 1.71 -1.20
N GLU A 47 7.69 2.83 -1.28
CA GLU A 47 6.25 2.87 -1.12
C GLU A 47 5.57 3.43 -2.36
N ILE A 48 4.35 2.96 -2.60
CA ILE A 48 3.45 3.45 -3.65
C ILE A 48 2.07 3.73 -3.05
N THR A 49 1.36 4.65 -3.69
CA THR A 49 -0.09 4.80 -3.49
C THR A 49 -0.81 3.99 -4.56
N SER A 50 -1.87 3.29 -4.18
CA SER A 50 -2.65 2.47 -5.11
C SER A 50 -4.12 2.50 -4.74
N ASN A 51 -4.99 2.55 -5.74
CA ASN A 51 -6.42 2.53 -5.55
C ASN A 51 -6.95 1.10 -5.69
N LYS A 52 -7.99 0.78 -4.94
CA LYS A 52 -8.73 -0.46 -5.07
C LYS A 52 -9.15 -0.67 -6.54
N ASP A 53 -9.11 -1.93 -6.97
CA ASP A 53 -9.53 -2.41 -8.29
C ASP A 53 -8.61 -1.98 -9.46
N ASP A 54 -7.67 -1.05 -9.24
CA ASP A 54 -6.56 -0.81 -10.18
C ASP A 54 -5.50 -1.93 -10.09
N PRO A 55 -4.76 -2.22 -11.17
CA PRO A 55 -3.60 -3.10 -11.10
C PRO A 55 -2.42 -2.41 -10.43
N PHE A 56 -1.64 -3.15 -9.63
CA PHE A 56 -0.35 -2.65 -9.13
C PHE A 56 0.56 -2.25 -10.29
N PRO A 57 1.35 -1.17 -10.14
CA PRO A 57 2.14 -0.61 -11.23
C PRO A 57 3.09 -1.68 -11.80
N PRO A 58 3.16 -1.80 -13.14
CA PRO A 58 4.15 -2.66 -13.77
C PRO A 58 5.54 -2.11 -13.45
N GLN A 59 6.49 -3.02 -13.17
CA GLN A 59 7.89 -2.78 -12.78
C GLN A 59 8.43 -1.41 -13.22
N ASN A 60 8.33 -0.40 -12.35
CA ASN A 60 8.85 0.93 -12.62
C ASN A 60 10.38 0.84 -12.58
N LYS A 61 11.04 0.72 -13.75
CA LYS A 61 12.51 0.65 -13.87
C LYS A 61 13.22 1.85 -13.22
N HIS A 62 12.51 2.96 -13.02
CA HIS A 62 13.03 4.15 -12.34
C HIS A 62 13.07 4.03 -10.81
N GLN A 63 12.32 3.12 -10.20
CA GLN A 63 12.23 3.00 -8.73
C GLN A 63 13.03 1.82 -8.17
N HIS A 64 13.54 0.91 -9.01
CA HIS A 64 14.31 -0.25 -8.55
C HIS A 64 15.64 -0.36 -9.30
N ALA A 65 16.73 -0.07 -8.60
CA ALA A 65 18.09 -0.12 -9.16
C ALA A 65 18.56 -1.56 -9.48
N ASN A 66 18.00 -2.57 -8.79
CA ASN A 66 18.33 -3.98 -9.01
C ASN A 66 17.17 -4.74 -9.67
N PRO A 67 17.29 -5.13 -10.95
CA PRO A 67 16.23 -5.85 -11.67
C PRO A 67 15.99 -7.28 -11.14
N LYS A 68 16.85 -7.80 -10.25
CA LYS A 68 16.68 -9.12 -9.61
C LYS A 68 15.84 -9.08 -8.34
N THR A 69 15.51 -7.89 -7.83
CA THR A 69 14.69 -7.80 -6.62
C THR A 69 13.24 -8.13 -6.97
N GLU A 70 12.73 -9.22 -6.41
CA GLU A 70 11.33 -9.61 -6.55
C GLU A 70 10.44 -8.56 -5.88
N ILE A 71 9.47 -8.03 -6.63
CA ILE A 71 8.57 -6.98 -6.15
C ILE A 71 7.34 -7.63 -5.53
N TRP A 72 7.22 -7.45 -4.22
CA TRP A 72 6.06 -7.84 -3.44
C TRP A 72 5.53 -6.65 -2.67
N TRP A 73 4.27 -6.30 -2.90
CA TRP A 73 3.58 -5.21 -2.24
C TRP A 73 2.90 -5.71 -0.95
N GLU A 74 3.20 -5.04 0.16
CA GLU A 74 2.61 -5.24 1.48
C GLU A 74 1.82 -3.98 1.86
N LEU A 75 0.55 -4.11 2.23
CA LEU A 75 -0.26 -2.98 2.66
C LEU A 75 0.24 -2.47 4.02
N ILE A 76 0.51 -1.17 4.13
CA ILE A 76 0.94 -0.54 5.41
C ILE A 76 0.00 0.57 5.88
N VAL A 77 -0.76 1.19 4.97
CA VAL A 77 -1.82 2.16 5.31
C VAL A 77 -3.01 1.91 4.42
N LYS A 78 -4.19 1.68 4.99
CA LYS A 78 -5.46 1.57 4.25
C LYS A 78 -6.15 2.92 4.25
N THR A 79 -6.68 3.32 3.11
CA THR A 79 -7.44 4.56 2.95
C THR A 79 -8.93 4.27 2.87
N GLN A 80 -9.74 5.18 3.39
CA GLN A 80 -11.20 5.13 3.27
C GLN A 80 -11.60 5.83 1.96
N THR A 81 -11.76 5.08 0.88
CA THR A 81 -12.10 5.61 -0.46
C THR A 81 -13.55 5.42 -0.84
N THR A 82 -14.28 4.57 -0.13
CA THR A 82 -15.75 4.59 -0.16
C THR A 82 -16.18 5.83 0.60
N GLY A 83 -16.80 6.78 -0.09
CA GLY A 83 -17.43 7.96 0.51
C GLY A 83 -18.55 7.54 1.45
N SER A 84 -18.21 7.04 2.63
CA SER A 84 -19.11 7.03 3.76
C SER A 84 -19.13 8.47 4.22
N GLY A 85 -20.11 9.22 3.71
CA GLY A 85 -20.36 10.60 4.11
C GLY A 85 -20.41 10.66 5.63
N ARG A 86 -19.38 11.28 6.21
CA ARG A 86 -19.47 11.91 7.51
C ARG A 86 -19.58 13.39 7.27
#